data_AF-A0AAV2C8R3-F1
#
_entry.id   AF-A0AAV2C8R3-F1
#
_cell.length_a   1.000
_cell.length_b   1.000
_cell.length_c   1.000
_cell.angle_alpha   90.00
_cell.angle_beta   90.00
_cell.angle_gamma   90.00
#
_symmetry.space_group_name_H-M   'P 1'
#
loop_
_entity.id
_entity.type
_entity.pdbx_description
1 polymer ?
#
loop_
_entity_poly.entity_id
_entity_poly.type
_entity_poly.pdbx_seq_one_letter_code
_entity_poly.pdbx_strand_id
1 'polypeptide(L)'
;MEMDAATAIELLDAQPRVWDHCLGYINAMTVQCAVELEIADVVHGYGQPISLGELAAALEISPEKAPFLSRLMRMLVHLGYFVEEEGEGRYTVAPLCQFLLKDKPFNARAYIVCMNHPNMVDPWRHMSACFEPAKTTSYQQLVAVVLRRRSR
;
A
#
# COMPACT_ATOMS: atom_id res chain seq x y z
N MET A 1 17.87 34.88 -3.72
CA MET A 1 18.42 33.79 -4.55
C MET A 1 17.39 33.52 -5.61
N GLU A 2 17.60 34.06 -6.80
CA GLU A 2 16.73 33.87 -7.95
C GLU A 2 17.04 32.48 -8.51
N MET A 3 16.04 31.62 -8.64
CA MET A 3 16.21 30.26 -9.15
C MET A 3 16.29 30.37 -10.67
N ASP A 4 17.42 29.95 -11.26
CA ASP A 4 17.55 29.95 -12.71
C ASP A 4 16.58 28.92 -13.33
N ALA A 5 16.19 29.16 -14.59
CA ALA A 5 15.17 28.38 -15.26
C ALA A 5 15.58 26.91 -15.48
N ALA A 6 16.88 26.61 -15.60
CA ALA A 6 17.36 25.24 -15.78
C ALA A 6 17.22 24.46 -14.47
N THR A 7 17.62 25.05 -13.34
CA THR A 7 17.43 24.50 -12.00
C THR A 7 15.94 24.28 -11.71
N ALA A 8 15.06 25.19 -12.14
CA ALA A 8 13.62 25.05 -11.96
C ALA A 8 13.04 23.83 -12.71
N ILE A 9 13.51 23.57 -13.94
CA ILE A 9 13.09 22.41 -14.74
C ILE A 9 13.60 21.12 -14.10
N GLU A 10 14.87 21.07 -13.69
CA GLU A 10 15.43 19.88 -13.02
C GLU A 10 14.66 19.51 -11.74
N LEU A 11 14.25 20.51 -10.94
CA LEU A 11 13.45 20.27 -9.74
C LEU A 11 12.04 19.77 -10.06
N LEU A 12 11.41 20.30 -11.12
CA LEU A 12 10.10 19.82 -11.59
C LEU A 12 10.16 18.36 -12.04
N ASP A 13 11.22 17.97 -12.75
CA ASP A 13 11.41 16.58 -13.20
C ASP A 13 11.74 15.62 -12.05
N ALA A 14 12.39 16.12 -10.99
CA ALA A 14 12.70 15.33 -9.79
C ALA A 14 11.51 15.17 -8.84
N GLN A 15 10.54 16.09 -8.86
CA GLN A 15 9.42 16.14 -7.93
C GLN A 15 8.59 14.84 -7.89
N PRO A 16 8.19 14.22 -9.02
CA PRO A 16 7.42 12.98 -8.99
C PRO A 16 8.11 11.85 -8.22
N ARG A 17 9.44 11.75 -8.31
CA ARG A 17 10.21 10.70 -7.63
C ARG A 17 10.11 10.81 -6.11
N VAL A 18 10.16 12.03 -5.59
CA VAL A 18 10.00 12.27 -4.15
C VAL A 18 8.57 11.93 -3.72
N TRP A 19 7.57 12.24 -4.55
CA TRP A 19 6.16 11.97 -4.25
C TRP A 19 5.88 10.46 -4.27
N ASP A 20 6.43 9.72 -5.23
CA ASP A 20 6.36 8.26 -5.28
C ASP A 20 6.91 7.62 -4.00
N HIS A 21 8.04 8.12 -3.49
CA HIS A 21 8.62 7.63 -2.22
C HIS A 21 7.77 8.00 -1.01
N CYS A 22 7.30 9.25 -0.92
CA CYS A 22 6.46 9.71 0.19
C CYS A 22 5.10 8.98 0.24
N LEU A 23 4.51 8.70 -0.92
CA LEU A 23 3.21 8.05 -1.05
C LEU A 23 3.31 6.53 -1.09
N GLY A 24 4.50 5.94 -1.17
CA GLY A 24 4.70 4.50 -1.25
C GLY A 24 4.03 3.72 -0.13
N TYR A 25 4.05 4.24 1.11
CA TYR A 25 3.32 3.62 2.23
C TYR A 25 1.80 3.63 2.01
N ILE A 26 1.24 4.76 1.53
CA ILE A 26 -0.19 4.87 1.24
C ILE A 26 -0.57 3.88 0.15
N ASN A 27 0.22 3.79 -0.92
CA ASN A 27 0.01 2.83 -2.01
C ASN A 27 -0.02 1.38 -1.48
N ALA A 28 0.92 1.02 -0.60
CA ALA A 28 0.95 -0.30 0.03
C ALA A 28 -0.32 -0.58 0.88
N MET A 29 -0.78 0.39 1.66
CA MET A 29 -2.02 0.26 2.45
C MET A 29 -3.27 0.18 1.56
N THR A 30 -3.31 0.92 0.45
CA THR A 30 -4.39 0.85 -0.54
C THR A 30 -4.52 -0.54 -1.12
N VAL A 31 -3.40 -1.16 -1.50
CA VAL A 31 -3.38 -2.54 -2.02
C VAL A 31 -3.79 -3.54 -0.94
N GLN A 32 -3.31 -3.39 0.29
CA GLN A 32 -3.74 -4.23 1.41
C GLN A 32 -5.26 -4.15 1.64
N CYS A 33 -5.83 -2.96 1.63
CA CYS A 33 -7.27 -2.79 1.78
C CYS A 33 -8.05 -3.54 0.67
N ALA A 34 -7.56 -3.53 -0.57
CA ALA A 34 -8.17 -4.31 -1.64
C ALA A 34 -8.09 -5.83 -1.42
N VAL A 35 -7.02 -6.32 -0.77
CA VAL A 35 -6.87 -7.73 -0.37
C VAL A 35 -7.84 -8.09 0.76
N GLU A 36 -7.92 -7.25 1.80
CA GLU A 36 -8.78 -7.45 2.98
C GLU A 36 -10.27 -7.41 2.64
N LEU A 37 -10.66 -6.49 1.75
CA LEU A 37 -12.04 -6.38 1.26
C LEU A 37 -12.34 -7.32 0.08
N GLU A 38 -11.35 -8.07 -0.39
CA GLU A 38 -11.51 -9.04 -1.49
C GLU A 38 -12.04 -8.41 -2.79
N ILE A 39 -11.73 -7.14 -3.02
CA ILE A 39 -12.22 -6.36 -4.17
C ILE A 39 -11.88 -7.05 -5.48
N ALA A 40 -10.64 -7.54 -5.61
CA ALA A 40 -10.18 -8.24 -6.81
C ALA A 40 -11.03 -9.48 -7.11
N ASP A 41 -11.35 -10.27 -6.08
CA ASP A 41 -12.13 -11.49 -6.22
C ASP A 41 -13.58 -11.17 -6.62
N VAL A 42 -14.18 -10.12 -6.03
CA VAL A 42 -15.54 -9.66 -6.39
C VAL A 42 -15.61 -9.16 -7.82
N VAL A 43 -14.69 -8.28 -8.24
CA VAL A 43 -14.67 -7.73 -9.61
C VAL A 43 -14.41 -8.85 -10.62
N HIS A 44 -13.48 -9.77 -10.34
CA HIS A 44 -13.19 -10.88 -11.23
C HIS A 44 -14.35 -11.88 -11.33
N GLY A 45 -14.98 -12.20 -10.20
CA GLY A 45 -16.11 -13.13 -10.12
C GLY A 45 -17.39 -12.59 -10.75
N TYR A 46 -17.52 -11.28 -10.92
CA TYR A 46 -18.68 -10.67 -11.58
C TYR A 46 -18.79 -11.04 -13.06
N GLY A 47 -17.68 -11.42 -13.71
CA GLY A 47 -17.62 -11.92 -15.09
C GLY A 47 -17.79 -10.86 -16.19
N GLN A 48 -18.09 -9.62 -15.81
CA GLN A 48 -18.23 -8.46 -16.68
C GLN A 48 -17.79 -7.19 -15.92
N PRO A 49 -17.56 -6.06 -16.61
CA PRO A 49 -17.25 -4.80 -15.93
C PRO A 49 -18.31 -4.48 -14.87
N ILE A 50 -17.89 -4.02 -13.68
CA ILE A 50 -18.80 -3.78 -12.54
C ILE A 50 -18.87 -2.28 -12.21
N SER A 51 -20.08 -1.73 -12.04
CA SER A 51 -20.23 -0.35 -11.60
C SER A 51 -19.85 -0.18 -10.12
N LEU A 52 -19.56 1.06 -9.70
CA LEU A 52 -19.28 1.35 -8.30
C LEU A 52 -20.43 0.93 -7.36
N GLY A 53 -21.68 1.07 -7.80
CA GLY A 53 -22.87 0.72 -7.01
C GLY A 53 -23.04 -0.80 -6.85
N GLU A 54 -22.85 -1.56 -7.93
CA GLU A 54 -22.86 -3.03 -7.90
C GLU A 54 -21.71 -3.56 -7.02
N LEU A 55 -20.52 -2.97 -7.12
CA LEU A 55 -19.38 -3.32 -6.27
C LEU A 55 -19.67 -3.02 -4.79
N ALA A 56 -20.23 -1.85 -4.48
CA ALA A 56 -20.61 -1.51 -3.12
C ALA A 56 -21.65 -2.49 -2.55
N ALA A 57 -22.64 -2.88 -3.35
CA ALA A 57 -23.64 -3.86 -2.94
C ALA A 57 -23.02 -5.25 -2.69
N ALA A 58 -22.14 -5.71 -3.59
CA ALA A 58 -21.47 -7.00 -3.46
C ALA A 58 -20.51 -7.06 -2.25
N LEU A 59 -19.91 -5.93 -1.88
CA LEU A 59 -19.06 -5.78 -0.70
C LEU A 59 -19.84 -5.43 0.58
N GLU A 60 -21.17 -5.35 0.51
CA GLU A 60 -22.05 -4.94 1.61
C GLU A 60 -21.66 -3.59 2.25
N ILE A 61 -21.14 -2.66 1.43
CA ILE A 61 -20.71 -1.33 1.86
C ILE A 61 -21.94 -0.41 1.98
N SER A 62 -22.10 0.20 3.16
CA SER A 62 -23.20 1.14 3.39
C SER A 62 -23.11 2.37 2.46
N PRO A 63 -24.26 2.97 2.06
CA PRO A 63 -24.27 4.14 1.18
C PRO A 63 -23.43 5.33 1.69
N GLU A 64 -23.38 5.52 3.01
CA GLU A 64 -22.55 6.54 3.67
C GLU A 64 -21.04 6.37 3.40
N LYS A 65 -20.61 5.14 3.12
CA LYS A 65 -19.21 4.80 2.85
C LYS A 65 -18.88 4.76 1.36
N ALA A 66 -19.87 4.89 0.47
CA ALA A 66 -19.67 4.85 -0.98
C ALA A 66 -18.63 5.87 -1.51
N PRO A 67 -18.53 7.11 -0.99
CA PRO A 67 -17.48 8.04 -1.42
C PRO A 67 -16.06 7.55 -1.10
N PHE A 68 -15.88 6.75 -0.04
CA PHE A 68 -14.58 6.16 0.29
C PHE A 68 -14.22 5.03 -0.65
N LEU A 69 -15.20 4.18 -1.02
CA LEU A 69 -15.00 3.14 -2.03
C LEU A 69 -14.63 3.75 -3.39
N SER A 70 -15.30 4.83 -3.81
CA SER A 70 -14.95 5.55 -5.04
C SER A 70 -13.49 6.01 -5.05
N ARG A 71 -13.04 6.63 -3.94
CA ARG A 71 -11.64 7.07 -3.80
C ARG A 71 -10.66 5.90 -3.82
N LEU A 72 -10.98 4.81 -3.11
CA LEU A 72 -10.18 3.59 -3.10
C LEU A 72 -10.03 3.00 -4.51
N MET A 73 -11.13 2.85 -5.25
CA MET A 73 -11.11 2.34 -6.62
C MET A 73 -10.29 3.22 -7.54
N ARG A 74 -10.43 4.55 -7.46
CA ARG A 74 -9.61 5.48 -8.25
C ARG A 74 -8.11 5.33 -7.97
N MET A 75 -7.72 5.12 -6.71
CA MET A 75 -6.33 4.85 -6.36
C MET A 75 -5.87 3.50 -6.91
N LEU A 76 -6.68 2.44 -6.80
CA LEU A 76 -6.33 1.12 -7.32
C LEU A 76 -6.23 1.10 -8.86
N VAL A 77 -7.03 1.90 -9.56
CA VAL A 77 -6.92 2.13 -11.01
C VAL A 77 -5.61 2.85 -11.33
N HIS A 78 -5.28 3.92 -10.59
CA HIS A 78 -4.01 4.63 -10.76
C HIS A 78 -2.79 3.74 -10.50
N LEU A 79 -2.88 2.82 -9.54
CA LEU A 79 -1.85 1.81 -9.24
C LEU A 79 -1.80 0.66 -10.27
N GLY A 80 -2.72 0.63 -11.23
CA GLY A 80 -2.74 -0.35 -12.32
C GLY A 80 -3.32 -1.71 -11.95
N TYR A 81 -4.04 -1.84 -10.83
CA TYR A 81 -4.73 -3.08 -10.46
C TYR A 81 -6.09 -3.23 -11.15
N PHE A 82 -6.72 -2.13 -11.52
CA PHE A 82 -8.02 -2.14 -12.20
C PHE A 82 -8.00 -1.16 -13.37
N VAL A 83 -8.94 -1.34 -14.29
CA VAL A 83 -9.21 -0.42 -15.39
C VAL A 83 -10.62 0.11 -15.21
N GLU A 84 -10.77 1.43 -15.27
CA GLU A 84 -12.07 2.07 -15.40
C GLU A 84 -12.39 2.21 -16.90
N GLU A 85 -13.51 1.66 -17.34
CA GLU A 85 -13.95 1.77 -18.73
C GLU A 85 -14.40 3.21 -19.04
N GLU A 86 -13.87 3.75 -20.14
CA GLU A 86 -14.08 5.16 -20.51
C GLU A 86 -15.57 5.48 -20.66
N GLY A 87 -16.04 6.43 -19.84
CA GLY A 87 -17.40 7.00 -19.94
C GLY A 87 -18.49 6.24 -19.20
N GLU A 88 -18.24 5.03 -18.69
CA GLU A 88 -19.27 4.21 -18.03
C GLU A 88 -19.11 4.08 -16.51
N GLY A 89 -17.94 4.44 -15.96
CA GLY A 89 -17.67 4.31 -14.52
C GLY A 89 -17.75 2.87 -14.03
N ARG A 90 -17.41 1.92 -14.91
CA ARG A 90 -17.36 0.48 -14.65
C ARG A 90 -15.92 0.03 -14.55
N TYR A 91 -15.67 -0.97 -13.71
CA TYR A 91 -14.33 -1.45 -13.39
C TYR A 91 -14.13 -2.88 -13.88
N THR A 92 -12.96 -3.13 -14.44
CA THR A 92 -12.47 -4.48 -14.76
C THR A 92 -11.11 -4.72 -14.11
N VAL A 93 -10.70 -5.98 -14.02
CA VAL A 93 -9.37 -6.34 -13.50
C VAL A 93 -8.27 -6.07 -14.55
N ALA A 94 -7.18 -5.44 -14.13
CA ALA A 94 -5.97 -5.33 -14.94
C ALA A 94 -5.09 -6.59 -14.74
N PRO A 95 -4.07 -6.84 -15.59
CA PRO A 95 -3.16 -7.98 -15.41
C PRO A 95 -2.49 -8.05 -14.03
N LEU A 96 -2.14 -6.90 -13.44
CA LEU A 96 -1.55 -6.82 -12.09
C LEU A 96 -2.49 -7.35 -11.00
N CYS A 97 -3.80 -7.26 -11.20
CA CYS A 97 -4.81 -7.76 -10.26
C CYS A 97 -4.72 -9.27 -10.02
N GLN A 98 -4.10 -10.03 -10.94
CA GLN A 98 -3.91 -11.47 -10.78
C GLN A 98 -3.14 -11.83 -9.51
N PHE A 99 -2.25 -10.95 -9.03
CA PHE A 99 -1.53 -11.16 -7.77
C PHE A 99 -2.40 -10.95 -6.53
N LEU A 100 -3.60 -10.37 -6.66
CA LEU A 100 -4.53 -10.16 -5.56
C LEU A 100 -5.61 -11.25 -5.48
N LEU A 101 -5.79 -12.07 -6.51
CA LEU A 101 -6.82 -13.11 -6.57
C LEU A 101 -6.47 -14.33 -5.69
N LYS A 102 -7.44 -14.88 -4.97
CA LYS A 102 -7.26 -16.06 -4.10
C LYS A 102 -6.88 -17.32 -4.88
N ASP A 103 -7.47 -17.50 -6.05
CA ASP A 103 -7.40 -18.77 -6.80
C ASP A 103 -6.14 -18.88 -7.67
N LYS A 104 -5.25 -17.87 -7.62
CA LYS A 104 -3.99 -17.88 -8.39
C LYS A 104 -2.86 -18.48 -7.53
N PRO A 105 -2.12 -19.48 -8.04
CA PRO A 105 -1.09 -20.18 -7.27
C PRO A 105 0.10 -19.29 -6.89
N PHE A 106 0.32 -18.20 -7.62
CA PHE A 106 1.39 -17.23 -7.38
C PHE A 106 0.85 -15.86 -6.95
N ASN A 107 -0.26 -15.84 -6.20
CA ASN A 107 -0.76 -14.59 -5.64
C ASN A 107 0.20 -14.04 -4.56
N ALA A 108 0.17 -12.72 -4.37
CA ALA A 108 0.99 -11.99 -3.41
C ALA A 108 0.24 -11.65 -2.11
N ARG A 109 -0.99 -12.15 -1.91
CA ARG A 109 -1.88 -11.73 -0.81
C ARG A 109 -1.21 -11.92 0.56
N ALA A 110 -0.70 -13.11 0.83
CA ALA A 110 -0.03 -13.43 2.09
C ALA A 110 1.22 -12.55 2.30
N TYR A 111 1.97 -12.29 1.23
CA TYR A 111 3.14 -11.42 1.28
C TYR A 111 2.76 -9.98 1.60
N ILE A 112 1.73 -9.43 0.95
CA ILE A 112 1.22 -8.06 1.17
C ILE A 112 0.79 -7.90 2.64
N VAL A 113 -0.03 -8.81 3.15
CA VAL A 113 -0.49 -8.75 4.55
C VAL A 113 0.67 -8.91 5.53
N CYS A 114 1.60 -9.82 5.25
CA CYS A 114 2.77 -10.04 6.10
C CYS A 114 3.67 -8.80 6.18
N MET A 115 4.07 -8.25 5.04
CA MET A 115 5.01 -7.11 4.98
C MET A 115 4.45 -5.84 5.62
N ASN A 116 3.13 -5.68 5.61
CA ASN A 116 2.47 -4.53 6.19
C ASN A 116 2.05 -4.72 7.65
N HIS A 117 2.25 -5.90 8.23
CA HIS A 117 1.98 -6.13 9.64
C HIS A 117 2.86 -5.20 10.51
N PRO A 118 2.33 -4.62 11.62
CA PRO A 118 3.09 -3.68 12.46
C PRO A 118 4.47 -4.17 12.86
N ASN A 119 4.61 -5.43 13.28
CA ASN A 119 5.90 -6.03 13.62
C ASN A 119 6.92 -6.04 12.47
N MET A 120 6.46 -6.07 11.22
CA MET A 120 7.31 -6.03 10.04
C MET A 120 7.64 -4.59 9.62
N VAL A 121 6.73 -3.64 9.84
CA VAL A 121 6.89 -2.23 9.44
C VAL A 121 7.67 -1.41 10.49
N ASP A 122 7.50 -1.70 11.78
CA ASP A 122 8.08 -0.92 12.88
C ASP A 122 9.61 -0.76 12.81
N PRO A 123 10.40 -1.81 12.50
CA PRO A 123 11.86 -1.66 12.39
C PRO A 123 12.28 -0.58 11.37
N TRP A 124 11.55 -0.42 10.27
CA TRP A 124 11.84 0.56 9.23
C TRP A 124 11.64 2.00 9.72
N ARG A 125 10.73 2.22 10.67
CA ARG A 125 10.48 3.52 11.30
C ARG A 125 11.61 3.97 12.23
N HIS A 126 12.42 3.01 12.69
CA HIS A 126 13.53 3.24 13.59
C HIS A 126 14.89 3.05 12.91
N MET A 127 14.94 3.02 11.58
CA MET A 127 16.17 2.75 10.84
C MET A 127 17.29 3.75 11.14
N SER A 128 16.95 5.02 11.42
CA SER A 128 17.93 6.05 11.78
C SER A 128 18.67 5.72 13.09
N ALA A 129 18.01 5.04 14.04
CA ALA A 129 18.61 4.69 15.33
C ALA A 129 19.79 3.72 15.19
N CYS A 130 19.86 2.94 14.12
CA CYS A 130 20.98 2.06 13.82
C CYS A 130 22.28 2.81 13.50
N PHE A 131 22.19 4.10 13.17
CA PHE A 131 23.32 4.96 12.81
C PHE A 131 23.62 6.02 13.86
N GLU A 132 22.82 6.09 14.93
CA GLU A 132 23.15 6.96 16.05
C GLU A 132 24.45 6.44 16.68
N PRO A 133 25.43 7.33 16.95
CA PRO A 133 26.64 6.92 17.63
C PRO A 133 26.22 6.27 18.93
N ALA A 134 26.60 5.00 19.10
CA ALA A 134 26.31 4.26 20.31
C ALA A 134 26.73 5.17 21.47
N LYS A 135 25.77 5.66 22.27
CA LYS A 135 26.11 6.19 23.59
C LYS A 135 26.90 5.07 24.21
N THR A 136 28.21 5.26 24.41
CA THR A 136 29.17 4.24 24.80
C THR A 136 28.63 3.45 25.99
N THR A 137 27.90 2.40 25.67
CA THR A 137 27.24 1.51 26.61
C THR A 137 27.81 0.19 26.15
N SER A 138 28.97 -0.11 26.75
CA SER A 138 29.82 -1.24 26.42
C SER A 138 28.96 -2.48 26.20
N TYR A 139 29.32 -3.30 25.22
CA TYR A 139 28.69 -4.58 24.84
C TYR A 139 28.22 -5.42 26.05
N GLN A 140 28.88 -5.28 27.20
CA GLN A 140 28.52 -5.94 28.46
C GLN A 140 27.15 -5.54 29.05
N GLN A 141 26.66 -4.31 28.81
CA GLN A 141 25.36 -3.85 29.30
C GLN A 141 24.19 -4.39 28.46
N LEU A 142 24.37 -4.59 27.14
CA LEU A 142 23.36 -5.22 26.28
C LEU A 142 23.13 -6.69 26.66
N VAL A 143 24.21 -7.42 26.97
CA VAL A 143 24.11 -8.81 27.46
C VAL A 143 23.37 -8.87 28.79
N ALA A 144 23.60 -7.92 29.71
CA ALA A 144 22.90 -7.85 31.00
C ALA A 144 21.39 -7.56 30.87
N VAL A 145 20.97 -6.73 29.91
CA VAL A 145 19.55 -6.42 29.66
C VAL A 145 18.82 -7.60 29.03
N VAL A 146 19.46 -8.30 28.08
CA VAL A 146 18.88 -9.47 27.43
C VAL A 146 18.77 -10.66 28.38
N LEU A 147 19.78 -10.90 29.23
CA LEU A 147 19.75 -11.99 30.21
C LEU A 147 18.77 -11.74 31.37
N ARG A 148 18.52 -10.49 31.77
CA ARG A 148 17.52 -10.17 32.81
C ARG A 148 16.06 -10.31 32.36
N ARG A 149 15.78 -10.33 31.05
CA ARG A 149 14.43 -10.54 30.51
C ARG A 149 14.05 -12.02 30.35
N ARG A 150 14.99 -12.95 30.54
CA ARG A 150 14.75 -14.40 30.43
C ARG A 150 14.48 -15.10 31.77
N SER A 151 14.52 -14.37 32.88
CA SER A 151 14.32 -14.90 34.25
C SER A 151 13.13 -14.29 34.99
N ARG A 152 12.10 -13.82 34.27
CA ARG A 152 10.80 -13.42 34.83
C ARG A 152 9.68 -14.01 34.00
#